data_AF-A0A7W4YFR3-F1
#
_entry.id   AF-A0A7W4YFR3-F1
#
_cell.length_a   1.000
_cell.length_b   1.000
_cell.length_c   1.000
_cell.angle_alpha   90.00
_cell.angle_beta   90.00
_cell.angle_gamma   90.00
#
_symmetry.space_group_name_H-M   'P 1'
#
loop_
_entity.id
_entity.type
_entity.pdbx_description
1 polymer ?
#
loop_
_entity_poly.entity_id
_entity_poly.type
_entity_poly.pdbx_seq_one_letter_code
_entity_poly.pdbx_strand_id
1 'polypeptide(L)'
;MLFTLRYAGVYYRSGGTGVDFNQPEPPEYRDFAYLALTIGMTYQVSDTNLTSTCIRREALRHALLSFILGVTVLAAMVNLVSALAQ
;
A
#
# COMPACT_ATOMS: atom_id res chain seq x y z
N MET A 1 -8.20 1.24 -2.56
CA MET A 1 -9.52 1.44 -1.92
C MET A 1 -9.74 0.52 -0.72
N LEU A 2 -9.73 -0.82 -0.86
CA LEU A 2 -9.91 -1.73 0.29
C LEU A 2 -8.86 -1.51 1.40
N PHE A 3 -7.58 -1.48 1.03
CA PHE A 3 -6.49 -1.26 1.99
C PHE A 3 -6.51 0.13 2.61
N THR A 4 -6.98 1.15 1.89
CA THR A 4 -7.23 2.51 2.42
C THR A 4 -8.15 2.46 3.64
N LEU A 5 -9.34 1.86 3.47
CA LEU A 5 -10.31 1.72 4.56
C LEU A 5 -9.78 0.82 5.68
N ARG A 6 -8.98 -0.19 5.34
CA ARG A 6 -8.37 -1.08 6.34
C ARG A 6 -7.34 -0.35 7.20
N TYR A 7 -6.45 0.47 6.62
CA TYR A 7 -5.49 1.27 7.37
C TYR A 7 -6.20 2.31 8.24
N ALA A 8 -7.14 3.07 7.68
CA ALA A 8 -7.93 4.04 8.42
C ALA A 8 -8.65 3.36 9.60
N GLY A 9 -9.31 2.22 9.35
CA GLY A 9 -10.01 1.47 10.39
C GLY A 9 -9.09 0.96 11.50
N VAL A 10 -7.89 0.44 11.18
CA VAL A 10 -6.93 0.00 12.22
C VAL A 10 -6.40 1.19 13.00
N TYR A 11 -6.09 2.30 12.32
CA TYR A 11 -5.58 3.52 12.92
C TYR A 11 -6.56 4.13 13.93
N TYR A 12 -7.82 4.34 13.52
CA TYR A 12 -8.84 4.92 14.40
C TYR A 12 -9.26 3.97 15.54
N ARG A 13 -9.30 2.65 15.31
CA ARG A 13 -9.53 1.69 16.41
C ARG A 13 -8.39 1.65 17.43
N SER A 14 -7.18 2.07 17.04
CA SER A 14 -6.01 2.12 17.91
C SER A 14 -5.83 3.50 18.57
N GLY A 15 -6.88 4.32 18.60
CA GLY A 15 -6.84 5.64 19.23
C GLY A 15 -6.07 6.70 18.42
N GLY A 16 -6.00 6.55 17.10
CA GLY A 16 -5.27 7.51 16.24
C GLY A 16 -3.76 7.27 16.23
N THR A 17 -3.33 6.01 16.33
CA THR A 17 -1.91 5.64 16.37
C THR A 17 -1.58 4.53 15.37
N GLY A 18 -0.28 4.34 15.09
CA GLY A 18 0.23 3.24 14.27
C GLY A 18 0.69 3.62 12.86
N VAL A 19 0.34 4.83 12.41
CA VAL A 19 0.89 5.49 11.21
C VAL A 19 1.18 6.94 11.58
N ASP A 20 2.38 7.40 11.25
CA ASP A 20 2.78 8.79 11.37
C ASP A 20 2.99 9.36 9.96
N PHE A 21 2.13 10.28 9.56
CA PHE A 21 2.19 10.96 8.26
C PHE A 21 3.09 12.21 8.29
N ASN A 22 3.84 12.44 9.38
CA ASN A 22 4.71 13.60 9.58
C ASN A 22 3.99 14.95 9.46
N GLN A 23 2.73 15.01 9.89
CA GLN A 23 1.91 16.22 9.88
C GLN A 23 1.22 16.41 11.25
N PRO A 24 0.98 17.67 11.68
CA PRO A 24 0.30 17.96 12.94
C PRO A 24 -1.22 17.75 12.87
N GLU A 25 -1.82 17.82 11.69
CA GLU A 25 -3.26 17.62 11.51
C GLU A 25 -3.67 16.15 11.58
N PRO A 26 -4.87 15.83 12.08
CA PRO A 26 -5.42 14.50 11.98
C PRO A 26 -5.45 14.01 10.52
N PRO A 27 -5.02 12.78 10.23
CA PRO A 27 -4.95 12.30 8.86
C PRO A 27 -6.34 12.16 8.24
N GLU A 28 -6.44 12.51 6.97
CA GLU A 28 -7.63 12.33 6.16
C GLU A 28 -7.64 10.95 5.50
N TYR A 29 -8.80 10.52 4.99
CA TYR A 29 -8.89 9.29 4.18
C TYR A 29 -7.95 9.28 2.97
N ARG A 30 -7.60 10.46 2.46
CA ARG A 30 -6.68 10.61 1.32
C ARG A 30 -5.24 10.26 1.68
N ASP A 31 -4.83 10.49 2.92
CA ASP A 31 -3.49 10.13 3.40
C ASP A 31 -3.35 8.60 3.49
N PHE A 32 -4.39 7.92 3.99
CA PHE A 32 -4.45 6.46 3.94
C PHE A 32 -4.55 5.92 2.51
N ALA A 33 -5.15 6.69 1.58
CA ALA A 33 -5.21 6.33 0.17
C ALA A 33 -3.83 6.44 -0.49
N TYR A 34 -3.09 7.50 -0.16
CA TYR A 34 -1.70 7.70 -0.56
C TYR A 34 -0.82 6.53 -0.08
N LEU A 35 -0.84 6.22 1.22
CA LEU A 35 -0.10 5.08 1.77
C LEU A 35 -0.46 3.75 1.08
N ALA A 36 -1.76 3.49 0.90
CA ALA A 36 -2.22 2.26 0.27
C ALA A 36 -1.80 2.19 -1.22
N LEU A 37 -1.92 3.29 -1.95
CA LEU A 37 -1.57 3.32 -3.37
C LEU A 37 -0.07 3.09 -3.58
N THR A 38 0.77 3.75 -2.78
CA THR A 38 2.23 3.62 -2.90
C THR A 38 2.69 2.20 -2.60
N ILE A 39 2.17 1.56 -1.54
CA ILE A 39 2.42 0.13 -1.28
C ILE A 39 1.87 -0.75 -2.42
N GLY A 40 0.69 -0.41 -2.95
CA GLY A 40 0.05 -1.08 -4.08
C GLY A 40 0.87 -1.03 -5.37
N MET A 41 1.61 0.06 -5.58
CA MET A 41 2.58 0.20 -6.66
C MET A 41 3.93 -0.44 -6.36
N THR A 42 4.07 -1.10 -5.20
CA THR A 42 5.33 -1.67 -4.69
C THR A 42 6.44 -0.64 -4.49
N TYR A 43 6.05 0.61 -4.25
CA TYR A 43 6.96 1.70 -3.95
C TYR A 43 7.06 1.93 -2.45
N GLN A 44 8.21 2.44 -2.03
CA GLN A 44 8.44 2.83 -0.65
C GLN A 44 7.88 4.22 -0.41
N VAL A 45 7.15 4.39 0.70
CA VAL A 45 6.69 5.69 1.19
C VAL A 45 7.73 6.22 2.16
N SER A 46 8.53 7.21 1.75
CA SER A 46 9.63 7.76 2.58
C SER A 46 9.16 8.77 3.61
N ASP A 47 8.01 9.39 3.38
CA ASP A 47 7.40 10.46 4.17
C ASP A 47 6.36 9.95 5.17
N THR A 48 6.20 8.64 5.35
CA THR A 48 5.25 8.06 6.31
C THR A 48 5.92 6.96 7.13
N ASN A 49 5.78 7.03 8.45
CA ASN A 49 6.40 6.07 9.36
C ASN A 49 5.37 5.11 9.96
N LEU A 50 5.59 3.80 9.82
CA LEU A 50 4.70 2.78 10.39
C LEU A 50 5.15 2.42 11.80
N THR A 51 4.47 2.98 12.80
CA THR A 51 4.86 2.86 14.22
C THR A 51 4.27 1.64 14.93
N SER A 52 3.27 0.96 14.35
CA SER A 52 2.62 -0.22 14.93
C SER A 52 2.94 -1.51 14.18
N THR A 53 3.23 -2.58 14.93
CA THR A 53 3.37 -3.94 14.38
C THR A 53 2.10 -4.43 13.68
N CYS A 54 0.92 -4.01 14.14
CA CYS A 54 -0.35 -4.37 13.49
C CYS A 54 -0.42 -3.78 12.08
N ILE A 55 -0.11 -2.49 11.93
CA ILE A 55 -0.07 -1.81 10.64
C ILE A 55 1.01 -2.39 9.73
N ARG A 56 2.22 -2.69 10.27
CA ARG A 56 3.29 -3.32 9.48
C ARG A 56 2.89 -4.68 8.93
N ARG A 57 2.12 -5.48 9.68
CA ARG A 57 1.58 -6.75 9.19
C ARG A 57 0.60 -6.55 8.03
N GLU A 58 -0.23 -5.51 8.09
CA GLU A 58 -1.13 -5.17 7.00
C GLU A 58 -0.40 -4.63 5.77
N ALA A 59 0.62 -3.80 5.97
CA ALA A 59 1.53 -3.35 4.92
C ALA A 59 2.24 -4.52 4.23
N LEU A 60 2.75 -5.50 4.99
CA LEU A 60 3.40 -6.68 4.42
C LEU A 60 2.46 -7.50 3.55
N ARG A 61 1.22 -7.75 4.04
CA ARG A 61 0.20 -8.48 3.27
C ARG A 61 -0.16 -7.75 1.97
N HIS A 62 -0.33 -6.44 2.06
CA HIS A 62 -0.64 -5.61 0.91
C HIS A 62 0.50 -5.61 -0.11
N ALA A 63 1.74 -5.41 0.34
CA ALA A 63 2.93 -5.42 -0.50
C ALA A 63 3.11 -6.77 -1.21
N LEU A 64 2.94 -7.88 -0.50
CA LEU A 64 3.06 -9.22 -1.09
C LEU A 64 2.05 -9.47 -2.21
N LEU A 65 0.77 -9.13 -1.97
CA LEU A 65 -0.28 -9.25 -2.98
C LEU A 65 0.01 -8.37 -4.20
N SER A 66 0.48 -7.14 -3.96
CA SER A 66 0.82 -6.18 -5.00
C SER A 66 2.02 -6.62 -5.83
N PHE A 67 3.03 -7.20 -5.19
CA PHE A 67 4.19 -7.76 -5.86
C PHE A 67 3.82 -8.94 -6.76
N ILE A 68 3.03 -9.89 -6.26
CA ILE A 68 2.57 -11.04 -7.06
C ILE A 68 1.76 -10.57 -8.27
N LEU A 69 0.85 -9.62 -8.07
CA LEU A 69 0.08 -9.01 -9.15
C LEU A 69 1.01 -8.34 -10.18
N GLY A 70 1.95 -7.51 -9.73
CA GLY A 70 2.89 -6.81 -10.59
C GLY A 70 3.74 -7.75 -11.44
N VAL A 71 4.29 -8.80 -10.83
CA VAL A 71 5.06 -9.84 -11.55
C VAL A 71 4.18 -10.58 -12.57
N THR A 72 2.94 -10.90 -12.22
CA THR A 72 2.01 -11.60 -13.12
C THR A 72 1.65 -10.73 -14.33
N VAL A 73 1.33 -9.46 -14.11
CA VAL A 73 1.04 -8.50 -15.18
C VAL A 73 2.27 -8.31 -16.08
N LEU A 74 3.46 -8.16 -15.48
CA LEU A 74 4.70 -8.02 -16.23
C LEU A 74 4.96 -9.25 -17.12
N ALA A 75 4.80 -10.45 -16.59
CA ALA A 75 4.97 -11.69 -17.35
C ALA A 75 3.95 -11.79 -18.50
N ALA A 76 2.69 -11.44 -18.26
CA ALA A 76 1.66 -11.41 -19.29
C ALA A 76 1.98 -10.41 -20.41
N MET A 77 2.49 -9.22 -20.05
CA MET A 77 2.92 -8.20 -21.01
C MET A 77 4.10 -8.69 -21.87
N VAL A 78 5.10 -9.35 -21.28
CA VAL A 78 6.22 -9.94 -22.03
C VAL A 78 5.72 -10.99 -23.02
N ASN A 79 4.84 -11.89 -22.58
CA ASN A 79 4.26 -12.91 -23.44
C ASN A 79 3.44 -12.31 -24.59
N LEU A 80 2.65 -11.27 -24.31
CA LEU A 80 1.89 -10.55 -25.32
C LEU A 80 2.79 -9.90 -26.37
N VAL A 81 3.84 -9.19 -25.93
CA VAL A 81 4.80 -8.53 -26.84
C VAL A 81 5.54 -9.57 -27.69
N SER A 82 5.96 -10.69 -27.09
CA SER A 82 6.61 -11.79 -27.82
C SER A 82 5.71 -12.36 -28.92
N ALA A 83 4.42 -12.58 -28.63
CA ALA A 83 3.46 -13.10 -29.59
C ALA A 83 3.12 -12.11 -30.73
N LEU A 84 3.22 -10.81 -30.49
CA LEU A 84 2.99 -9.78 -31.52
C LEU A 84 4.23 -9.51 -32.39
N ALA A 85 5.42 -9.83 -31.90
CA ALA A 85 6.68 -9.64 -32.60
C ALA A 85 7.08 -10.85 -33.47
N GLN A 86 6.37 -11.97 -33.36
CA GLN A 86 6.47 -13.15 -34.22
C GLN A 86 5.57 -13.00 -35.46
#